data_AF-A0A955IQR9-F1
#
_entry.id   AF-A0A955IQR9-F1
#
_cell.length_a   1.000
_cell.length_b   1.000
_cell.length_c   1.000
_cell.angle_alpha   90.00
_cell.angle_beta   90.00
_cell.angle_gamma   90.00
#
_symmetry.space_group_name_H-M   'P 1'
#
loop_
_entity.id
_entity.type
_entity.pdbx_description
1 polymer ?
#
loop_
_entity_poly.entity_id
_entity_poly.type
_entity_poly.pdbx_seq_one_letter_code
_entity_poly.pdbx_strand_id
1 'polypeptide(L)'
;MTTRGVLFVQPADLGQTIAIAGAFNHWSPNATYMTLNRESGIFEARLRMYPGRHPYRLVVDGTWQTDVFNPLTEPNPHGDLNSVIVVPVDAPGMERP
;
A
#
# COMPACT_ATOMS: atom_id res chain seq x y z
N MET A 1 7.48 -7.53 12.13
CA MET A 1 6.18 -7.29 11.48
C MET A 1 5.46 -6.25 12.32
N THR A 2 4.91 -5.19 11.70
CA THR A 2 4.27 -4.06 12.38
C THR A 2 3.17 -4.52 13.31
N THR A 3 3.11 -3.99 14.53
CA THR A 3 2.10 -4.39 15.53
C THR A 3 0.70 -3.90 15.17
N ARG A 4 0.59 -2.70 14.57
CA ARG A 4 -0.70 -2.08 14.14
C ARG A 4 -1.01 -2.21 12.65
N GLY A 5 -0.07 -2.69 11.85
CA GLY A 5 -0.18 -2.67 10.39
C GLY A 5 0.05 -1.28 9.78
N VAL A 6 0.46 -1.27 8.53
CA VAL A 6 0.45 -0.09 7.66
C VAL A 6 -0.96 0.07 7.11
N LEU A 7 -1.52 1.27 7.21
CA LEU A 7 -2.79 1.62 6.58
C LEU A 7 -2.51 2.27 5.23
N PHE A 8 -2.99 1.66 4.17
CA PHE A 8 -3.08 2.27 2.85
C PHE A 8 -4.46 2.88 2.69
N VAL A 9 -4.51 4.10 2.16
CA VAL A 9 -5.74 4.85 1.91
C VAL A 9 -5.74 5.41 0.50
N GLN A 10 -6.89 5.42 -0.14
CA GLN A 10 -7.09 6.01 -1.47
C GLN A 10 -8.48 6.66 -1.54
N PRO A 11 -8.66 7.77 -2.27
CA PRO A 11 -9.98 8.37 -2.39
C PRO A 11 -10.90 7.50 -3.26
N ALA A 12 -12.20 7.53 -2.99
CA ALA A 12 -13.19 6.71 -3.70
C ALA A 12 -13.38 7.10 -5.17
N ASP A 13 -12.98 8.32 -5.56
CA ASP A 13 -13.03 8.79 -6.95
C ASP A 13 -11.85 8.30 -7.79
N LEU A 14 -10.85 7.66 -7.20
CA LEU A 14 -9.72 7.09 -7.94
C LEU A 14 -10.15 5.94 -8.85
N GLY A 15 -11.16 5.15 -8.45
CA GLY A 15 -11.71 4.06 -9.24
C GLY A 15 -12.72 3.22 -8.46
N GLN A 16 -13.37 2.27 -9.15
CA GLN A 16 -14.44 1.45 -8.56
C GLN A 16 -13.90 0.30 -7.69
N THR A 17 -12.74 -0.24 -8.08
CA THR A 17 -12.05 -1.31 -7.40
C THR A 17 -10.57 -0.95 -7.28
N ILE A 18 -10.03 -1.06 -6.07
CA ILE A 18 -8.62 -0.78 -5.82
C ILE A 18 -8.01 -1.97 -5.10
N ALA A 19 -6.91 -2.47 -5.62
CA ALA A 19 -6.06 -3.46 -4.97
C ALA A 19 -4.62 -2.96 -4.88
N ILE A 20 -3.85 -3.57 -3.98
CA ILE A 20 -2.45 -3.25 -3.75
C ILE A 20 -1.62 -4.48 -4.09
N ALA A 21 -0.60 -4.31 -4.92
CA ALA A 21 0.32 -5.39 -5.30
C ALA A 21 1.76 -4.98 -4.97
N GLY A 22 2.50 -5.88 -4.32
CA GLY A 22 3.90 -5.67 -3.95
C GLY A 22 4.57 -6.97 -3.54
N ALA A 23 5.84 -6.92 -3.16
CA ALA A 23 6.58 -8.13 -2.79
C ALA A 23 5.91 -8.92 -1.64
N PHE A 24 5.25 -8.24 -0.71
CA PHE A 24 4.53 -8.84 0.43
C PHE A 24 3.32 -9.70 0.05
N ASN A 25 2.80 -9.58 -1.17
CA ASN A 25 1.74 -10.46 -1.70
C ASN A 25 2.12 -11.08 -3.05
N HIS A 26 3.42 -11.25 -3.30
CA HIS A 26 3.96 -11.82 -4.53
C HIS A 26 3.53 -11.09 -5.81
N TRP A 27 3.33 -9.76 -5.71
CA TRP A 27 2.83 -8.94 -6.82
C TRP A 27 1.49 -9.41 -7.38
N SER A 28 0.65 -10.02 -6.55
CA SER A 28 -0.67 -10.48 -6.98
C SER A 28 -1.65 -9.30 -7.08
N PRO A 29 -2.26 -9.04 -8.26
CA PRO A 29 -3.17 -7.91 -8.47
C PRO A 29 -4.52 -8.06 -7.76
N ASN A 30 -4.84 -9.25 -7.27
CA ASN A 30 -6.15 -9.59 -6.72
C ASN A 30 -6.08 -10.22 -5.32
N ALA A 31 -4.89 -10.25 -4.69
CA ALA A 31 -4.73 -10.80 -3.35
C ALA A 31 -5.09 -9.81 -2.24
N THR A 32 -5.11 -8.51 -2.53
CA THR A 32 -5.25 -7.47 -1.51
C THR A 32 -6.10 -6.31 -2.00
N TYR A 33 -7.42 -6.51 -2.01
CA TYR A 33 -8.39 -5.45 -2.29
C TYR A 33 -8.52 -4.50 -1.10
N MET A 34 -8.74 -3.22 -1.41
CA MET A 34 -9.10 -2.18 -0.45
C MET A 34 -10.62 -2.18 -0.24
N THR A 35 -11.05 -1.91 0.99
CA THR A 35 -12.46 -1.82 1.36
C THR A 35 -12.91 -0.37 1.30
N LEU A 36 -14.00 -0.09 0.57
CA LEU A 36 -14.61 1.23 0.55
C LEU A 36 -15.37 1.50 1.85
N ASN A 37 -14.95 2.52 2.59
CA ASN A 37 -15.79 3.18 3.57
C ASN A 37 -16.68 4.21 2.87
N ARG A 38 -17.98 3.91 2.79
CA ARG A 38 -18.96 4.77 2.10
C ARG A 38 -19.28 6.06 2.83
N GLU A 39 -19.05 6.12 4.14
CA GLU A 39 -19.33 7.32 4.94
C GLU A 39 -18.25 8.37 4.74
N SER A 40 -16.98 7.95 4.68
CA SER A 40 -15.84 8.84 4.49
C SER A 40 -15.39 8.98 3.03
N GLY A 41 -15.86 8.12 2.12
CA GLY A 41 -15.48 8.17 0.71
C GLY A 41 -14.02 7.78 0.46
N ILE A 42 -13.49 6.85 1.27
CA ILE A 42 -12.11 6.36 1.15
C ILE A 42 -12.07 4.84 1.06
N PHE A 43 -11.18 4.34 0.21
CA PHE A 43 -10.74 2.95 0.22
C PHE A 43 -9.64 2.78 1.24
N GLU A 44 -9.65 1.65 1.96
CA GLU A 44 -8.65 1.33 2.98
C GLU A 44 -8.20 -0.14 2.91
N ALA A 45 -6.90 -0.38 3.13
CA ALA A 45 -6.37 -1.70 3.41
C ALA A 45 -5.31 -1.62 4.51
N ARG A 46 -5.42 -2.48 5.53
CA ARG A 46 -4.47 -2.57 6.63
C ARG A 46 -3.62 -3.82 6.50
N LEU A 47 -2.33 -3.65 6.26
CA LEU A 47 -1.38 -4.75 6.04
C LEU A 47 -0.33 -4.80 7.13
N ARG A 48 -0.11 -5.99 7.68
CA ARG A 48 1.02 -6.21 8.59
C ARG A 48 2.27 -6.48 7.75
N MET A 49 3.26 -5.60 7.86
CA MET A 49 4.47 -5.64 7.03
C MET A 49 5.71 -5.70 7.93
N TYR A 50 6.81 -6.28 7.45
CA TYR A 50 8.08 -6.19 8.18
C TYR A 50 8.70 -4.80 8.04
N PRO A 51 9.50 -4.33 9.01
CA PRO A 51 10.37 -3.17 8.79
C PRO A 51 11.18 -3.31 7.51
N GLY A 52 11.36 -2.19 6.80
CA GLY A 52 12.08 -2.16 5.54
C GLY A 52 11.40 -1.31 4.48
N ARG A 53 11.99 -1.31 3.29
CA ARG A 53 11.48 -0.62 2.11
C ARG A 53 10.70 -1.62 1.27
N HIS A 54 9.46 -1.29 0.91
CA HIS A 54 8.58 -2.17 0.15
C HIS A 54 8.05 -1.43 -1.08
N PRO A 55 8.48 -1.81 -2.29
CA PRO A 55 7.84 -1.34 -3.51
C PRO A 55 6.45 -1.96 -3.68
N TYR A 56 5.54 -1.17 -4.21
CA TYR A 56 4.18 -1.56 -4.54
C TYR A 56 3.63 -0.76 -5.74
N ARG A 57 2.53 -1.26 -6.30
CA ARG A 57 1.66 -0.55 -7.24
C ARG A 57 0.20 -0.72 -6.82
N LEU A 58 -0.63 0.21 -7.24
CA LEU A 58 -2.08 0.07 -7.19
C LEU A 58 -2.57 -0.63 -8.44
N VAL A 59 -3.60 -1.45 -8.29
CA VAL A 59 -4.38 -2.01 -9.38
C VAL A 59 -5.78 -1.41 -9.27
N VAL A 60 -6.03 -0.40 -10.09
CA VAL A 60 -7.28 0.37 -10.09
C VAL A 60 -8.08 -0.01 -11.32
N ASP A 61 -9.25 -0.60 -11.12
CA ASP A 61 -10.12 -1.10 -12.20
C ASP A 61 -9.35 -1.99 -13.19
N GLY A 62 -8.48 -2.86 -12.65
CA GLY A 62 -7.62 -3.76 -13.43
C GLY A 62 -6.37 -3.12 -14.03
N THR A 63 -6.19 -1.80 -13.90
CA THR A 63 -5.05 -1.07 -14.46
C THR A 63 -3.97 -0.85 -13.41
N TRP A 64 -2.73 -1.20 -13.76
CA TRP A 64 -1.57 -1.00 -12.90
C TRP A 64 -1.09 0.44 -12.93
N GLN A 65 -0.98 1.09 -11.77
CA GLN A 65 -0.44 2.45 -11.67
C GLN A 65 0.35 2.67 -10.38
N THR A 66 1.21 3.67 -10.38
CA THR A 66 1.78 4.19 -9.14
C THR A 66 0.70 4.85 -8.29
N ASP A 67 0.90 4.85 -7.00
CA ASP A 67 0.13 5.68 -6.08
C ASP A 67 0.50 7.14 -6.27
N VAL A 68 -0.38 7.90 -6.94
CA VAL A 68 -0.17 9.32 -7.26
C VAL A 68 -0.12 10.22 -6.01
N PHE A 69 -0.60 9.73 -4.86
CA PHE A 69 -0.57 10.44 -3.59
C PHE A 69 0.68 10.13 -2.76
N ASN A 70 1.49 9.16 -3.20
CA ASN A 70 2.77 8.83 -2.58
C ASN A 70 3.93 9.31 -3.46
N PRO A 71 4.65 10.38 -3.07
CA PRO A 71 5.74 10.91 -3.88
C PRO A 71 6.97 10.00 -3.90
N LEU A 72 7.09 9.05 -2.97
CA LEU A 72 8.24 8.16 -2.90
C LEU A 72 8.09 7.04 -3.93
N THR A 73 8.97 7.06 -4.92
CA THR A 73 8.98 6.09 -6.03
C THR A 73 10.37 5.53 -6.27
N GLU A 74 10.44 4.40 -6.98
CA GLU A 74 11.69 3.82 -7.48
C GLU A 74 11.50 3.19 -8.87
N PRO A 75 12.54 3.20 -9.73
CA PRO A 75 12.48 2.50 -11.03
C PRO A 75 12.21 1.01 -10.85
N ASN A 76 11.40 0.45 -11.74
CA ASN A 76 11.15 -0.99 -11.80
C ASN A 76 11.80 -1.62 -13.06
N PRO A 77 11.94 -2.96 -13.10
CA PRO A 77 12.57 -3.65 -14.23
C PRO A 77 11.83 -3.53 -15.58
N HIS A 78 10.62 -2.95 -15.60
CA HIS A 78 9.79 -2.79 -16.79
C HIS A 78 9.92 -1.40 -17.43
N GLY A 79 10.81 -0.55 -16.93
CA GLY A 79 10.97 0.83 -17.43
C GLY A 79 9.96 1.82 -16.87
N ASP A 80 9.20 1.41 -15.86
CA ASP A 80 8.20 2.21 -15.13
C ASP A 80 8.68 2.53 -13.70
N LEU A 81 7.83 3.17 -12.91
CA LEU A 81 8.03 3.39 -11.48
C LEU A 81 7.15 2.47 -10.63
N ASN A 82 7.66 2.09 -9.46
CA ASN A 82 6.87 1.60 -8.33
C ASN A 82 6.74 2.72 -7.29
N SER A 83 5.63 2.76 -6.55
CA SER A 83 5.56 3.53 -5.31
C SER A 83 6.26 2.74 -4.20
N VAL A 84 6.78 3.43 -3.19
CA VAL A 84 7.53 2.81 -2.10
C VAL A 84 6.94 3.21 -0.76
N ILE A 85 6.72 2.22 0.11
CA ILE A 85 6.45 2.45 1.52
C ILE A 85 7.67 2.06 2.34
N VAL A 86 8.07 2.93 3.27
CA VAL A 86 9.13 2.62 4.24
C VAL A 86 8.48 2.33 5.57
N VAL A 87 8.56 1.07 5.98
CA VAL A 87 8.11 0.63 7.29
C VAL A 87 9.28 0.79 8.26
N PRO A 88 9.17 1.67 9.27
CA PRO A 88 10.24 1.83 10.25
C PRO A 88 10.44 0.51 11.01
N VAL A 89 11.65 0.33 11.54
CA VAL A 89 11.85 -0.64 12.61
C VAL A 89 11.00 -0.18 13.78
N ASP A 90 9.90 -0.88 14.07
CA ASP A 90 9.21 -0.72 15.34
C ASP A 90 10.28 -0.98 16.43
N ALA A 91 10.70 0.06 17.15
CA ALA A 91 11.51 -0.12 18.35
C ALA A 91 10.70 -1.04 19.28
N PRO A 92 11.30 -2.12 19.82
CA PRO A 92 10.58 -2.98 20.74
C PRO A 92 10.14 -2.13 21.93
N GLY A 93 8.82 -2.05 22.16
CA GLY A 93 8.23 -1.62 23.43
C GLY A 93 8.74 -0.31 24.01
N MET A 94 8.54 0.84 23.35
CA MET A 94 8.50 2.10 24.10
C MET A 94 7.11 2.25 24.74
N GLU A 95 6.82 1.42 25.73
CA GLU A 95 6.09 1.90 26.90
C GLU A 95 6.94 3.06 27.43
N ARG A 96 6.42 4.29 27.28
CA ARG A 96 7.06 5.45 27.87
C ARG A 96 6.87 5.35 29.40
N PRO A 97 7.89 5.69 30.22
CA PRO A 97 7.69 5.87 31.66
C PRO A 97 6.69 7.01 31.93
#